data_AF-A0AAW8Z398-F1
#
_entry.id   AF-A0AAW8Z398-F1
#
_cell.length_a   1.000
_cell.length_b   1.000
_cell.length_c   1.000
_cell.angle_alpha   90.00
_cell.angle_beta   90.00
_cell.angle_gamma   90.00
#
_symmetry.space_group_name_H-M   'P 1'
#
loop_
_entity.id
_entity.type
_entity.pdbx_description
1 polymer ?
#
loop_
_entity_poly.entity_id
_entity_poly.type
_entity_poly.pdbx_seq_one_letter_code
_entity_poly.pdbx_strand_id
1 'polypeptide(L)'
;MEKIETLLDRLGNLAVEGFHYIALFVIGCMVIWSAGHTVVDILTVKQYATIDDILLLFIYLELGAMVGIYFKTNHMPVRFLIYIAITALTRLLISDIQHDHKADIDLVIITGSILILAFAILVVRFASWNYPSVIRDKHSEKPLPQGKTPRPEDDELA
;
A
#
# COMPACT_ATOMS: atom_id res chain seq x y z
N MET A 1 -17.95 8.87 -33.86
CA MET A 1 -17.06 9.55 -32.90
C MET A 1 -17.20 8.91 -31.52
N GLU A 2 -18.40 8.83 -30.93
CA GLU A 2 -18.66 8.16 -29.62
C GLU A 2 -18.13 6.71 -29.48
N LYS A 3 -18.27 5.88 -30.52
CA LYS A 3 -17.73 4.50 -30.49
C LYS A 3 -16.21 4.42 -30.42
N ILE A 4 -15.50 5.46 -30.88
CA ILE A 4 -14.02 5.48 -30.87
C ILE A 4 -13.52 5.97 -29.50
N GLU A 5 -14.16 6.98 -28.92
CA GLU A 5 -13.83 7.48 -27.57
C GLU A 5 -14.03 6.39 -26.51
N THR A 6 -15.17 5.69 -26.54
CA THR A 6 -15.46 4.58 -25.62
C THR A 6 -14.50 3.39 -25.78
N LEU A 7 -13.97 3.14 -26.98
CA LEU A 7 -12.93 2.14 -27.20
C LEU A 7 -11.56 2.61 -26.69
N LEU A 8 -11.22 3.88 -26.88
CA LEU A 8 -9.98 4.49 -26.35
C LEU A 8 -9.96 4.47 -24.82
N ASP A 9 -11.07 4.81 -24.18
CA ASP A 9 -11.18 4.82 -22.71
C ASP A 9 -11.05 3.41 -22.14
N ARG A 10 -11.68 2.41 -22.77
CA ARG A 10 -11.55 1.00 -22.36
C ARG A 10 -10.14 0.47 -22.57
N LEU A 11 -9.52 0.78 -23.71
CA LEU A 11 -8.16 0.37 -24.01
C LEU A 11 -7.15 1.02 -23.05
N GLY A 12 -7.34 2.31 -22.75
CA GLY A 12 -6.54 3.05 -21.80
C GLY A 12 -6.64 2.46 -20.39
N ASN A 13 -7.85 2.19 -19.92
CA ASN A 13 -8.06 1.62 -18.59
C ASN A 13 -7.44 0.20 -18.49
N LEU A 14 -7.64 -0.64 -19.50
CA LEU A 14 -7.04 -1.98 -19.57
C LEU A 14 -5.50 -1.92 -19.60
N ALA A 15 -4.92 -0.98 -20.36
CA ALA A 15 -3.48 -0.81 -20.44
C ALA A 15 -2.89 -0.33 -19.11
N VAL A 16 -3.55 0.61 -18.42
CA VAL A 16 -3.12 1.10 -17.10
C VAL A 16 -3.20 -0.02 -16.07
N GLU A 17 -4.27 -0.79 -16.06
CA GLU A 17 -4.44 -1.93 -15.15
C GLU A 17 -3.38 -3.01 -15.41
N GLY A 18 -3.17 -3.38 -16.69
CA GLY A 18 -2.13 -4.34 -17.08
C GLY A 18 -0.72 -3.89 -16.72
N PHE A 19 -0.39 -2.62 -16.95
CA PHE A 19 0.89 -2.04 -16.54
C PHE A 19 1.10 -2.15 -15.03
N HIS A 20 0.05 -1.85 -14.26
CA HIS A 20 0.10 -1.90 -12.81
C HIS A 20 0.41 -3.32 -12.29
N TYR A 21 -0.24 -4.33 -12.86
CA TYR A 21 0.02 -5.74 -12.55
C TYR A 21 1.43 -6.19 -12.89
N ILE A 22 1.95 -5.79 -14.06
CA ILE A 22 3.31 -6.10 -14.49
C ILE A 22 4.32 -5.45 -13.54
N ALA A 23 4.13 -4.17 -13.21
CA ALA A 23 5.01 -3.46 -12.30
C ALA A 23 5.08 -4.14 -10.92
N LEU A 24 3.91 -4.54 -10.39
CA LEU A 24 3.83 -5.23 -9.13
C LEU A 24 4.48 -6.62 -9.17
N PHE A 25 4.29 -7.37 -10.25
CA PHE A 25 4.96 -8.66 -10.45
C PHE A 25 6.48 -8.50 -10.40
N VAL A 26 7.02 -7.50 -11.11
CA VAL A 26 8.45 -7.19 -11.12
C VAL A 26 8.94 -6.85 -9.71
N ILE A 27 8.22 -6.01 -8.96
CA ILE A 27 8.56 -5.67 -7.58
C ILE A 27 8.58 -6.93 -6.70
N GLY A 28 7.55 -7.78 -6.79
CA GLY A 28 7.49 -9.04 -6.04
C GLY A 28 8.67 -9.97 -6.33
N CYS A 29 9.02 -10.14 -7.61
CA CYS A 29 10.21 -10.91 -8.01
C CYS A 29 11.50 -10.29 -7.46
N MET A 30 11.62 -8.96 -7.50
CA MET A 30 12.80 -8.25 -6.99
C MET A 30 12.96 -8.41 -5.48
N VAL A 31 11.86 -8.39 -4.72
CA VAL A 31 11.87 -8.64 -3.27
C VAL A 31 12.35 -10.04 -2.95
N ILE A 32 11.82 -11.06 -3.65
CA ILE A 32 12.23 -12.46 -3.46
C ILE A 32 13.71 -12.63 -3.82
N TRP A 33 14.14 -12.06 -4.95
CA TRP A 33 15.54 -12.09 -5.38
C TRP A 33 16.47 -11.43 -4.35
N SER A 34 16.11 -10.23 -3.87
CA SER A 34 16.89 -9.49 -2.87
C SER A 34 16.99 -10.27 -1.56
N ALA A 35 15.87 -10.81 -1.06
CA ALA A 35 15.86 -11.62 0.16
C ALA A 35 16.73 -12.88 0.00
N GLY A 36 16.64 -13.56 -1.15
CA GLY A 36 17.48 -14.71 -1.47
C GLY A 36 18.96 -14.35 -1.48
N HIS A 37 19.34 -13.24 -2.12
CA HIS A 37 20.72 -12.76 -2.15
C HIS A 37 21.24 -12.45 -0.74
N THR A 38 20.45 -11.76 0.08
CA THR A 38 20.82 -11.46 1.47
C THR A 38 21.04 -12.74 2.29
N VAL A 39 20.18 -13.74 2.15
CA VAL A 39 20.34 -15.04 2.84
C VAL A 39 21.61 -15.76 2.37
N VAL A 40 21.88 -15.77 1.07
CA VAL A 40 23.11 -16.38 0.52
C VAL A 40 24.33 -15.66 1.08
N ASP A 41 24.37 -14.34 1.04
CA ASP A 41 25.49 -13.54 1.57
C ASP A 41 25.75 -13.82 3.06
N ILE A 42 24.71 -13.93 3.88
CA ILE A 42 24.84 -14.24 5.31
C ILE A 42 25.47 -15.62 5.50
N LEU A 43 25.00 -16.62 4.74
CA LEU A 43 25.48 -17.99 4.84
C LEU A 43 26.91 -18.15 4.31
N THR A 44 27.27 -17.48 3.22
CA THR A 44 28.59 -17.64 2.59
C THR A 44 29.65 -16.74 3.18
N VAL A 45 29.31 -15.50 3.56
CA VAL A 45 30.30 -14.49 3.97
C VAL A 45 30.32 -14.28 5.49
N LYS A 46 29.15 -14.08 6.13
CA LYS A 46 29.08 -13.66 7.54
C LYS A 46 29.06 -14.80 8.56
N GLN A 47 28.75 -16.04 8.18
CA GLN A 47 28.62 -17.23 9.05
C GLN A 47 27.53 -17.16 10.13
N TYR A 48 27.03 -15.97 10.48
CA TYR A 48 25.90 -15.75 11.39
C TYR A 48 25.06 -14.55 10.92
N ALA A 49 23.76 -14.59 11.18
CA ALA A 49 22.86 -13.48 10.89
C ALA A 49 22.91 -12.45 12.04
N THR A 50 23.14 -11.17 11.71
CA THR A 50 22.97 -10.09 12.70
C THR A 50 21.50 -9.72 12.84
N ILE A 51 21.17 -8.92 13.87
CA ILE A 51 19.79 -8.46 14.03
C ILE A 51 19.38 -7.57 12.86
N ASP A 52 20.24 -6.67 12.39
CA ASP A 52 19.97 -5.88 11.17
C ASP A 52 19.62 -6.73 9.96
N ASP A 53 20.35 -7.82 9.75
CA ASP A 53 20.10 -8.75 8.64
C ASP A 53 18.71 -9.41 8.77
N ILE A 54 18.31 -9.79 9.99
CA ILE A 54 16.99 -10.35 10.29
C ILE A 54 15.88 -9.31 10.11
N LEU A 55 16.11 -8.07 10.58
CA LEU A 55 15.18 -6.95 10.45
C LEU A 55 14.97 -6.60 8.96
N LEU A 56 16.04 -6.62 8.17
CA LEU A 56 15.99 -6.42 6.72
C LEU A 56 15.18 -7.51 6.03
N LEU A 57 15.40 -8.78 6.40
CA LEU A 57 14.61 -9.90 5.89
C LEU A 57 13.12 -9.77 6.24
N PHE A 58 12.80 -9.22 7.41
CA PHE A 58 11.42 -8.93 7.80
C PHE A 58 10.80 -7.82 6.94
N ILE A 59 11.56 -6.78 6.57
CA ILE A 59 11.08 -5.74 5.63
C ILE A 59 10.77 -6.36 4.27
N TYR A 60 11.60 -7.28 3.78
CA TYR A 60 11.31 -8.00 2.53
C TYR A 60 10.05 -8.86 2.64
N LEU A 61 9.85 -9.54 3.78
CA LEU A 61 8.65 -10.34 4.01
C LEU A 61 7.39 -9.47 4.09
N GLU A 62 7.44 -8.34 4.82
CA GLU A 62 6.34 -7.37 4.88
C GLU A 62 5.98 -6.84 3.50
N LEU A 63 6.97 -6.38 2.73
CA LEU A 63 6.76 -5.86 1.39
C LEU A 63 6.21 -6.93 0.44
N GLY A 64 6.74 -8.15 0.51
CA GLY A 64 6.25 -9.30 -0.26
C GLY A 64 4.81 -9.68 0.09
N ALA A 65 4.44 -9.66 1.38
CA ALA A 65 3.07 -9.90 1.83
C ALA A 65 2.10 -8.83 1.30
N MET A 66 2.50 -7.56 1.30
CA MET A 66 1.67 -6.49 0.74
C MET A 66 1.50 -6.62 -0.77
N VAL A 67 2.56 -6.98 -1.50
CA VAL A 67 2.49 -7.30 -2.93
C VAL A 67 1.52 -8.46 -3.18
N GLY A 68 1.57 -9.52 -2.36
CA GLY A 68 0.65 -10.65 -2.45
C GLY A 68 -0.82 -10.28 -2.17
N ILE A 69 -1.06 -9.46 -1.14
CA ILE A 69 -2.41 -8.95 -0.82
C ILE A 69 -2.94 -8.05 -1.95
N TYR A 70 -2.07 -7.24 -2.56
CA TYR A 70 -2.43 -6.42 -3.69
C TYR A 70 -2.94 -7.28 -4.86
N PHE A 71 -2.22 -8.35 -5.22
CA PHE A 71 -2.64 -9.29 -6.27
C PHE A 71 -4.04 -9.86 -6.03
N LYS A 72 -4.42 -10.08 -4.76
CA LYS A 72 -5.75 -10.56 -4.37
C LYS A 72 -6.82 -9.47 -4.40
N THR A 73 -6.48 -8.21 -4.15
CA THR A 73 -7.45 -7.14 -3.84
C THR A 73 -7.57 -6.07 -4.94
N ASN A 74 -6.72 -6.07 -5.97
CA ASN A 74 -6.79 -5.14 -7.12
C ASN A 74 -6.70 -3.64 -6.82
N HIS A 75 -6.48 -3.26 -5.57
CA HIS A 75 -6.54 -1.86 -5.14
C HIS A 75 -5.23 -1.49 -4.45
N MET A 76 -4.65 -0.33 -4.78
CA MET A 76 -3.47 0.22 -4.10
C MET A 76 -4.00 1.25 -3.11
N PRO A 77 -4.47 0.85 -1.91
CA PRO A 77 -4.79 1.85 -0.92
C PRO A 77 -3.47 2.50 -0.48
N VAL A 78 -3.40 3.83 -0.62
CA VAL A 78 -2.34 4.70 -0.09
C VAL A 78 -1.98 4.37 1.36
N ARG A 79 -2.94 3.80 2.10
CA ARG A 79 -2.77 3.26 3.45
C ARG A 79 -1.62 2.25 3.59
N PHE A 80 -1.39 1.37 2.60
CA PHE A 80 -0.29 0.40 2.66
C PHE A 80 1.08 1.08 2.62
N LEU A 81 1.25 2.15 1.84
CA LEU A 81 2.52 2.88 1.77
C LEU A 81 2.88 3.51 3.12
N ILE A 82 1.89 4.05 3.83
CA ILE A 82 2.11 4.63 5.16
C ILE A 82 2.47 3.55 6.18
N TYR A 83 1.85 2.36 6.11
CA TYR A 83 2.24 1.23 6.96
C TYR A 83 3.68 0.77 6.68
N ILE A 84 4.09 0.66 5.41
CA ILE A 84 5.49 0.34 5.05
C ILE A 84 6.46 1.34 5.65
N ALA A 85 6.15 2.64 5.55
CA ALA A 85 7.02 3.67 6.10
C ALA A 85 7.14 3.57 7.64
N ILE A 86 6.03 3.30 8.34
CA ILE A 86 6.03 3.09 9.80
C ILE A 86 6.84 1.84 10.16
N THR A 87 6.62 0.71 9.48
CA THR A 87 7.37 -0.53 9.73
C THR A 87 8.86 -0.29 9.49
N ALA A 88 9.25 0.35 8.39
CA ALA A 88 10.64 0.63 8.06
C ALA A 88 11.31 1.52 9.11
N LEU A 89 10.66 2.61 9.53
CA LEU A 89 11.18 3.49 10.59
C LEU A 89 11.29 2.79 11.94
N THR A 90 10.30 1.95 12.29
CA THR A 90 10.33 1.17 13.54
C THR A 90 11.47 0.17 13.53
N ARG A 91 11.77 -0.45 12.37
CA ARG A 91 12.90 -1.36 12.21
C ARG A 91 14.24 -0.63 12.31
N LEU A 92 14.34 0.54 11.70
CA LEU A 92 15.51 1.42 11.84
C LEU A 92 15.75 1.77 13.32
N LEU A 93 14.70 2.13 14.06
CA LEU A 93 14.80 2.42 15.49
C LEU A 93 15.36 1.24 16.29
N ILE A 94 14.87 0.03 16.04
CA ILE A 94 15.33 -1.18 16.76
C ILE A 94 16.79 -1.48 16.44
N SER A 95 17.20 -1.32 15.18
CA SER A 95 18.59 -1.49 14.74
C SER A 95 19.53 -0.48 15.42
N ASP A 96 19.12 0.78 15.50
CA ASP A 96 19.87 1.88 16.11
C ASP A 96 20.07 1.67 17.62
N ILE A 97 19.00 1.31 18.35
CA ILE A 97 19.04 1.00 19.80
C ILE A 97 20.04 -0.11 20.13
N GLN A 98 20.22 -1.08 19.24
CA GLN A 98 21.10 -2.21 19.49
C GLN A 98 22.57 -1.91 19.20
N HIS A 99 22.86 -1.00 18.27
CA HIS A 99 24.23 -0.61 17.94
C HIS A 99 24.76 0.45 18.90
N ASP A 100 23.96 1.48 19.18
CA ASP A 100 24.35 2.58 20.05
C ASP A 100 23.62 2.51 21.39
N HIS A 101 24.30 1.98 22.41
CA HIS A 101 23.77 1.94 23.79
C HIS A 101 23.75 3.33 24.47
N LYS A 102 24.03 4.40 23.72
CA LYS A 102 23.97 5.78 24.19
C LYS A 102 22.74 6.46 23.60
N ALA A 103 21.98 7.13 24.46
CA ALA A 103 20.84 7.94 24.06
C ALA A 103 21.32 9.11 23.20
N ASP A 104 21.34 8.91 21.89
CA ASP A 104 21.70 9.92 20.90
C ASP A 104 20.48 10.68 20.37
N ILE A 105 20.72 11.83 19.75
CA ILE A 105 19.68 12.66 19.13
C ILE A 105 18.95 11.92 18.01
N ASP A 106 19.61 11.01 17.31
CA ASP A 106 19.02 10.23 16.21
C ASP A 106 17.85 9.37 16.69
N LEU A 107 17.94 8.77 17.87
CA LEU A 107 16.83 8.03 18.49
C LEU A 107 15.58 8.90 18.68
N VAL A 108 15.76 10.15 19.12
CA VAL A 108 14.66 11.11 19.33
C VAL A 108 14.07 11.54 17.98
N ILE A 109 14.89 11.72 16.95
CA ILE A 109 14.43 12.07 15.61
C ILE A 109 13.63 10.92 14.99
N ILE A 110 14.10 9.67 15.12
CA ILE A 110 13.41 8.49 14.58
C ILE A 110 12.07 8.28 15.30
N THR A 111 12.05 8.32 16.62
CA THR A 111 10.80 8.21 17.41
C THR A 111 9.84 9.36 17.13
N GLY A 112 10.33 10.59 16.99
CA GLY A 112 9.53 11.75 16.57
C GLY A 112 8.96 11.58 15.15
N SER A 113 9.73 11.02 14.23
CA SER A 113 9.27 10.72 12.86
C SER A 113 8.15 9.68 12.84
N ILE A 114 8.28 8.61 13.63
CA ILE A 114 7.22 7.60 13.80
C ILE A 114 5.95 8.24 14.36
N LEU A 115 6.08 9.13 15.35
CA LEU A 115 4.94 9.87 15.92
C LEU A 115 4.23 10.74 14.87
N ILE A 116 4.99 11.45 14.03
CA ILE A 116 4.45 12.27 12.94
C ILE A 116 3.71 11.39 11.92
N LEU A 117 4.28 10.25 11.50
CA LEU A 117 3.59 9.32 10.60
C LEU A 117 2.33 8.72 11.22
N ALA A 118 2.37 8.38 12.51
CA ALA A 118 1.21 7.89 13.24
C ALA A 118 0.08 8.94 13.30
N PHE A 119 0.43 10.21 13.44
CA PHE A 119 -0.54 11.30 13.35
C PHE A 119 -1.08 11.48 11.93
N ALA A 120 -0.21 11.40 10.91
CA ALA A 120 -0.61 11.51 9.52
C ALA A 120 -1.63 10.43 9.13
N ILE A 121 -1.43 9.18 9.54
CA ILE A 121 -2.40 8.11 9.25
C ILE A 121 -3.72 8.30 10.02
N LEU A 122 -3.68 8.87 11.23
CA LEU A 122 -4.87 9.23 11.98
C LEU A 122 -5.68 10.28 11.20
N VAL A 123 -5.04 11.33 10.71
CA VAL A 123 -5.68 12.36 9.89
C VAL A 123 -6.27 11.79 8.61
N VAL A 124 -5.51 10.98 7.87
CA VAL A 124 -5.98 10.32 6.64
C VAL A 124 -7.18 9.40 6.93
N ARG A 125 -7.13 8.65 8.03
CA ARG A 125 -8.23 7.77 8.45
C ARG A 125 -9.46 8.57 8.84
N PHE A 126 -9.30 9.67 9.56
CA PHE A 126 -10.40 10.53 9.97
C PHE A 126 -11.05 11.23 8.76
N ALA A 127 -10.24 11.79 7.85
CA ALA A 127 -10.73 12.41 6.62
C ALA A 127 -11.48 11.41 5.73
N SER A 128 -10.94 10.20 5.58
CA SER A 128 -11.58 9.12 4.81
C SER A 128 -12.90 8.64 5.43
N TRP A 129 -13.07 8.75 6.74
CA TRP A 129 -14.35 8.41 7.41
C TRP A 129 -15.36 9.56 7.25
N ASN A 130 -14.93 10.81 7.39
CA ASN A 130 -15.83 11.96 7.35
C ASN A 130 -16.32 12.33 5.94
N TYR A 131 -15.55 12.01 4.90
CA TYR A 131 -15.93 12.21 3.50
C TYR A 131 -15.79 10.89 2.71
N PRO A 132 -16.74 9.95 2.83
CA PRO A 132 -16.84 8.88 1.84
C PRO A 132 -17.15 9.58 0.52
N SER A 133 -16.14 9.70 -0.35
CA SER A 133 -16.38 10.16 -1.72
C SER A 133 -17.35 9.16 -2.32
N VAL A 134 -18.61 9.58 -2.46
CA VAL A 134 -19.59 8.89 -3.29
C VAL A 134 -18.93 8.84 -4.65
N ILE A 135 -18.36 7.68 -5.03
CA ILE A 135 -18.00 7.41 -6.41
C ILE A 135 -19.35 7.45 -7.12
N ARG A 136 -19.71 8.63 -7.63
CA ARG A 136 -20.83 8.77 -8.52
C ARG A 136 -20.32 8.15 -9.81
N ASP A 137 -20.59 6.85 -9.98
CA ASP A 137 -20.33 6.12 -11.21
C ASP A 137 -20.74 7.02 -12.38
N LYS A 138 -19.75 7.49 -13.14
CA LYS A 138 -19.97 8.37 -14.30
C LYS A 138 -20.67 7.62 -15.45
N HIS A 139 -21.11 6.39 -15.22
CA HIS A 139 -21.68 5.47 -16.19
C HIS A 139 -22.97 4.77 -15.74
N SER A 140 -23.76 5.37 -14.83
CA SER A 140 -25.15 4.96 -14.64
C SER A 140 -26.09 6.05 -15.15
N GLU A 141 -26.04 6.31 -16.46
CA GLU A 141 -27.11 6.98 -17.17
C GLU A 141 -28.25 5.96 -17.35
N LYS A 142 -28.90 5.58 -16.24
CA LYS A 142 -30.27 5.04 -16.34
C LYS A 142 -31.15 6.26 -16.55
N PRO A 143 -31.74 6.47 -17.74
CA PRO A 143 -32.71 7.54 -17.91
C PRO A 143 -33.86 7.24 -16.94
N LEU A 144 -34.06 8.13 -15.97
CA LEU A 144 -35.26 8.11 -15.16
C LEU A 144 -36.46 8.14 -16.12
N PRO A 145 -37.40 7.18 -16.05
CA PRO A 145 -38.64 7.29 -16.80
C PRO A 145 -39.33 8.59 -16.39
N GLN A 146 -39.64 9.40 -17.39
CA GLN A 146 -40.13 10.78 -17.25
C GLN A 146 -41.33 10.83 -16.28
N GLY A 147 -41.14 11.45 -15.11
CA GLY A 147 -42.24 11.80 -14.21
C GLY A 147 -42.36 11.04 -12.88
N LYS A 148 -41.36 10.28 -12.40
CA LYS A 148 -41.40 9.70 -11.05
C LYS A 148 -40.26 10.21 -10.15
N THR A 149 -40.64 10.79 -9.02
CA THR A 149 -39.74 11.06 -7.89
C THR A 149 -39.42 9.75 -7.16
N PRO A 150 -38.17 9.47 -6.76
CA PRO A 150 -37.84 8.28 -5.97
C PRO A 150 -38.66 8.28 -4.68
N ARG A 151 -39.35 7.18 -4.38
CA ARG A 151 -40.11 7.01 -3.13
C ARG A 151 -39.35 6.04 -2.23
N PRO A 152 -39.28 6.32 -0.92
CA PRO A 152 -38.52 5.53 0.05
C PRO A 152 -39.09 4.14 0.35
N GLU A 153 -40.26 3.78 -0.20
CA GLU A 153 -40.90 2.47 0.01
C GLU A 153 -40.24 1.33 -0.78
N ASP A 154 -39.44 1.66 -1.82
CA ASP A 154 -38.82 0.65 -2.70
C ASP A 154 -37.52 0.06 -2.10
N ASP A 155 -37.00 0.68 -1.02
CA ASP A 155 -35.75 0.30 -0.34
C ASP A 155 -35.95 -0.73 0.79
N GLU A 156 -37.20 -1.04 1.18
CA GLU A 156 -37.48 -1.93 2.33
C GLU A 156 -37.51 -3.44 1.97
N LEU A 157 -37.36 -3.78 0.68
CA LEU A 157 -37.42 -5.17 0.18
C LEU A 157 -36.09 -5.68 -0.41
N ALA A 158 -34.98 -4.97 -0.20
CA ALA A 158 -33.64 -5.37 -0.64
C ALA A 158 -32.73 -5.79 0.52
#